data_AF-A0AAV4JWG9-F1
#
_entry.id   AF-A0AAV4JWG9-F1
#
_cell.length_a   1.000
_cell.length_b   1.000
_cell.length_c   1.000
_cell.angle_alpha   90.00
_cell.angle_beta   90.00
_cell.angle_gamma   90.00
#
_symmetry.space_group_name_H-M   'P 1'
#
loop_
_entity.id
_entity.type
_entity.pdbx_description
1 polymer ?
#
loop_
_entity_poly.entity_id
_entity_poly.type
_entity_poly.pdbx_seq_one_letter_code
_entity_poly.pdbx_strand_id
1 'polypeptide(L)'
;MLDRIVDKCKEYGMDINAKKTKAMYIGRDTKTLTITVGTTVFEQVSKYSYLGHMNTEDVATLKEVQIRIEKTRQKFWENKELLRRNFGLNTKKKTLACYNFLSLHLWLRSMDLFQDGTKEDTDFEMWTEKKTNK
;
A
#
# COMPACT_ATOMS: atom_id res chain seq x y z
N MET A 1 29.01 4.14 2.21
CA MET A 1 28.18 4.28 0.99
C MET A 1 27.17 5.40 1.14
N LEU A 2 26.37 5.42 2.22
CA LEU A 2 25.45 6.52 2.55
C LEU A 2 26.14 7.88 2.70
N ASP A 3 27.32 7.93 3.34
CA ASP A 3 28.05 9.20 3.50
C ASP A 3 28.40 9.84 2.15
N ARG A 4 28.78 9.03 1.16
CA ARG A 4 29.07 9.53 -0.20
C ARG A 4 27.83 10.13 -0.88
N ILE A 5 26.66 9.56 -0.64
CA ILE A 5 25.39 10.10 -1.16
C ILE A 5 25.09 11.43 -0.48
N VAL A 6 25.29 11.51 0.84
CA VAL A 6 25.09 12.72 1.64
C VAL A 6 26.00 13.84 1.17
N ASP A 7 27.30 13.54 0.98
CA ASP A 7 28.28 14.51 0.51
C ASP A 7 27.90 15.05 -0.87
N LYS A 8 27.44 14.17 -1.78
CA LYS A 8 26.92 14.60 -3.09
C LYS A 8 25.63 15.39 -3.00
N CYS A 9 24.69 15.00 -2.15
CA CYS A 9 23.45 15.78 -1.93
C CYS A 9 23.75 17.19 -1.43
N LYS A 10 24.75 17.35 -0.55
CA LYS A 10 25.19 18.66 -0.05
C LYS A 10 25.78 19.54 -1.15
N GLU A 11 26.50 18.98 -2.13
CA GLU A 11 26.98 19.74 -3.30
C GLU A 11 25.81 20.38 -4.08
N TYR A 12 24.63 19.77 -4.06
CA TYR A 12 23.40 20.29 -4.66
C TYR A 12 22.50 21.07 -3.69
N GLY A 13 22.97 21.37 -2.47
CA GLY A 13 22.20 22.08 -1.45
C GLY A 13 21.04 21.28 -0.84
N MET A 14 21.07 19.95 -0.96
CA MET A 14 20.07 19.05 -0.35
C MET A 14 20.57 18.50 0.98
N ASP A 15 19.67 18.38 1.96
CA ASP A 15 19.96 17.81 3.27
C ASP A 15 18.99 16.68 3.62
N ILE A 16 19.47 15.71 4.40
CA ILE A 16 18.67 14.53 4.78
C ILE A 16 17.85 14.84 6.01
N ASN A 17 16.54 14.67 5.89
CA ASN A 17 15.65 14.78 7.05
C ASN A 17 15.68 13.50 7.89
N ALA A 18 16.48 13.51 8.96
CA ALA A 18 16.63 12.38 9.86
C ALA A 18 15.32 11.90 10.54
N LYS A 19 14.31 12.76 10.68
CA LYS A 19 13.01 12.34 11.23
C LYS A 19 12.24 11.45 10.24
N LYS A 20 12.38 11.70 8.94
CA LYS A 20 11.69 10.95 7.88
C LYS A 20 12.49 9.73 7.41
N THR A 21 13.81 9.77 7.52
CA THR A 21 14.69 8.68 7.12
C THR A 21 14.75 7.61 8.22
N LYS A 22 14.34 6.40 7.88
CA LYS A 22 14.34 5.23 8.77
C LYS A 22 15.14 4.09 8.13
N ALA A 23 15.71 3.22 8.96
CA ALA A 23 16.39 2.01 8.52
C ALA A 23 15.48 0.79 8.73
N MET A 24 15.50 -0.17 7.82
CA MET A 24 14.80 -1.45 7.99
C MET A 24 15.73 -2.58 7.58
N TYR A 25 15.79 -3.64 8.40
CA TYR A 25 16.48 -4.87 8.06
C TYR A 25 15.52 -5.79 7.31
N ILE A 26 15.96 -6.39 6.21
CA ILE A 26 15.17 -7.37 5.47
C ILE A 26 15.94 -8.68 5.51
N GLY A 27 15.38 -9.69 6.17
CA GLY A 27 16.01 -10.98 6.35
C GLY A 27 15.17 -11.91 7.23
N ARG A 28 15.58 -13.18 7.32
CA ARG A 28 14.87 -14.18 8.16
C ARG A 28 15.18 -14.03 9.66
N ASP A 29 16.28 -13.36 9.99
CA ASP A 29 16.71 -13.12 11.37
C ASP A 29 16.31 -11.73 11.84
N THR A 30 16.22 -11.54 13.16
CA THR A 30 16.12 -10.20 13.74
C THR A 30 17.52 -9.69 14.05
N LYS A 31 17.95 -8.64 13.34
CA LYS A 31 19.24 -7.97 13.59
C LYS A 31 19.03 -6.49 13.88
N THR A 32 19.73 -6.02 14.89
CA THR A 32 19.81 -4.58 15.20
C THR A 32 20.77 -3.92 14.21
N LEU A 33 20.27 -2.99 13.41
CA LEU A 33 21.03 -2.16 12.49
C LEU A 33 21.24 -0.77 13.10
N THR A 34 22.48 -0.43 13.37
CA THR A 34 22.86 0.95 13.72
C THR A 34 23.43 1.62 12.47
N ILE A 35 22.60 2.38 11.77
CA ILE A 35 23.03 3.19 10.61
C ILE A 35 23.24 4.62 11.06
N THR A 36 24.47 5.11 10.91
CA THR A 36 24.87 6.48 11.22
C THR A 36 25.25 7.24 9.96
N VAL A 37 24.87 8.51 9.92
CA VAL A 37 25.31 9.48 8.91
C VAL A 37 25.74 10.74 9.64
N GLY A 38 27.04 11.07 9.59
CA GLY A 38 27.63 12.11 10.43
C GLY A 38 27.42 11.83 11.92
N THR A 39 26.71 12.71 12.62
CA THR A 39 26.35 12.57 14.05
C THR A 39 24.97 11.97 14.29
N THR A 40 24.20 11.69 13.23
CA THR A 40 22.80 11.27 13.37
C THR A 40 22.64 9.76 13.21
N VAL A 41 21.96 9.13 14.18
CA VAL A 41 21.59 7.71 14.15
C VAL A 41 20.17 7.61 13.60
N PHE A 42 19.96 6.80 12.56
CA PHE A 42 18.60 6.55 12.05
C PHE A 42 17.86 5.53 12.91
N GLU A 43 16.57 5.78 13.12
CA GLU A 43 15.68 4.84 13.80
C GLU A 43 15.45 3.60 12.94
N GLN A 44 15.59 2.43 13.56
CA GLN A 44 15.23 1.16 12.93
C GLN A 44 13.74 0.89 13.10
N VAL A 45 13.06 0.57 12.00
CA VAL A 45 11.61 0.28 11.96
C VAL A 45 11.36 -1.09 11.32
N SER A 46 10.31 -1.78 11.78
CA SER A 46 9.88 -3.08 11.23
C SER A 46 8.85 -2.96 10.10
N LYS A 47 8.23 -1.79 9.98
CA LYS A 47 7.26 -1.48 8.92
C LYS A 47 7.46 -0.04 8.48
N TYR A 48 7.42 0.20 7.18
CA TYR A 48 7.38 1.55 6.65
C TYR A 48 6.44 1.65 5.45
N SER A 49 5.83 2.82 5.27
CA SER A 49 5.03 3.09 4.09
C SER A 49 5.86 3.84 3.06
N TYR A 50 5.90 3.30 1.84
CA TYR A 50 6.56 3.92 0.70
C TYR A 50 5.58 4.03 -0.47
N LEU A 51 5.31 5.27 -0.89
CA LEU A 51 4.38 5.56 -1.99
C LEU A 51 3.01 4.87 -1.86
N GLY A 52 2.54 4.69 -0.63
CA GLY A 52 1.25 4.04 -0.31
C GLY A 52 1.31 2.51 -0.21
N HIS A 53 2.44 1.87 -0.52
CA HIS A 53 2.72 0.47 -0.24
C HIS A 53 3.26 0.32 1.20
N MET A 54 2.90 -0.75 1.90
CA MET A 54 3.44 -1.06 3.23
C MET A 54 4.50 -2.14 3.10
N ASN A 55 5.76 -1.78 3.37
CA ASN A 55 6.87 -2.70 3.40
C ASN A 55 7.06 -3.23 4.82
N THR A 56 7.25 -4.54 4.94
CA THR A 56 7.50 -5.25 6.20
C THR A 56 8.81 -6.03 6.09
N GLU A 57 9.45 -6.31 7.24
CA GLU A 57 10.69 -7.11 7.30
C GLU A 57 10.51 -8.51 6.67
N ASP A 58 9.32 -9.10 6.87
CA ASP A 58 8.94 -10.43 6.38
C ASP A 58 8.77 -10.51 4.85
N VAL A 59 8.80 -9.38 4.13
CA VAL A 59 8.44 -9.26 2.70
C VAL A 59 7.06 -9.88 2.38
N ALA A 60 6.19 -9.96 3.39
CA ALA A 60 4.93 -10.69 3.28
C ALA A 60 3.90 -9.87 2.48
N THR A 61 3.85 -10.08 1.16
CA THR A 61 2.93 -9.39 0.24
C THR A 61 1.46 -9.63 0.59
N LEU A 62 1.11 -10.77 1.19
CA LEU A 62 -0.27 -11.09 1.59
C LEU A 62 -0.87 -10.10 2.58
N LYS A 63 -0.09 -9.59 3.54
CA LYS A 63 -0.58 -8.58 4.50
C LYS A 63 -0.92 -7.27 3.79
N GLU A 64 -0.19 -6.95 2.73
CA GLU A 64 -0.41 -5.75 1.93
C GLU A 64 -1.69 -5.84 1.09
N VAL A 65 -2.00 -7.03 0.57
CA VAL A 65 -3.29 -7.34 -0.10
C VAL A 65 -4.47 -7.07 0.83
N GLN A 66 -4.43 -7.63 2.03
CA GLN A 66 -5.49 -7.45 3.02
C GLN A 66 -5.72 -5.97 3.34
N ILE A 67 -4.64 -5.20 3.55
CA ILE A 67 -4.72 -3.76 3.79
C ILE A 67 -5.35 -3.02 2.60
N ARG A 68 -5.04 -3.42 1.36
CA ARG A 68 -5.65 -2.81 0.17
C ARG A 68 -7.13 -3.15 0.03
N ILE A 69 -7.52 -4.40 0.26
CA ILE A 69 -8.93 -4.82 0.30
C ILE A 69 -9.69 -4.03 1.36
N GLU A 70 -9.13 -3.86 2.55
CA GLU A 70 -9.72 -3.07 3.63
C GLU A 70 -9.87 -1.59 3.27
N LYS A 71 -8.85 -0.99 2.63
CA LYS A 71 -8.94 0.39 2.13
C LYS A 71 -10.06 0.53 1.09
N THR A 72 -10.21 -0.42 0.18
CA THR A 72 -11.30 -0.40 -0.82
C THR A 72 -12.66 -0.56 -0.16
N ARG A 73 -12.80 -1.46 0.83
CA ARG A 73 -14.02 -1.59 1.65
C ARG A 73 -14.35 -0.29 2.37
N GLN A 74 -13.37 0.38 2.97
CA GLN A 74 -13.56 1.67 3.62
C GLN A 74 -14.03 2.73 2.63
N LYS A 75 -13.38 2.83 1.47
CA LYS A 75 -13.75 3.78 0.41
C LYS A 75 -15.16 3.52 -0.14
N PHE A 76 -15.57 2.25 -0.26
CA PHE A 76 -16.94 1.89 -0.60
C PHE A 76 -17.93 2.43 0.44
N TRP A 77 -17.65 2.25 1.73
CA TRP A 77 -18.52 2.75 2.80
C TRP A 77 -18.58 4.28 2.88
N GLU A 78 -17.46 4.97 2.67
CA GLU A 78 -17.42 6.43 2.55
C GLU A 78 -18.30 6.95 1.42
N ASN A 79 -18.39 6.21 0.31
CA ASN A 79 -19.12 6.60 -0.90
C ASN A 79 -20.47 5.89 -1.06
N LYS A 80 -20.97 5.20 -0.03
CA LYS A 80 -22.20 4.40 -0.09
C LYS A 80 -23.43 5.20 -0.56
N GLU A 81 -23.45 6.50 -0.27
CA GLU A 81 -24.56 7.39 -0.64
C GLU A 81 -24.63 7.63 -2.15
N LEU A 82 -23.49 7.60 -2.87
CA LEU A 82 -23.46 7.66 -4.33
C LEU A 82 -24.12 6.42 -4.95
N LEU A 83 -24.01 5.28 -4.29
CA LEU A 83 -24.60 4.01 -4.75
C LEU A 83 -26.07 3.85 -4.33
N ARG A 84 -26.50 4.53 -3.26
CA ARG A 84 -27.90 4.53 -2.78
C ARG A 84 -28.82 5.47 -3.55
N ARG A 85 -28.29 6.55 -4.13
CA ARG A 85 -29.07 7.48 -4.95
C ARG A 85 -29.67 6.80 -6.20
N ASN A 86 -30.73 7.40 -6.74
CA ASN A 86 -31.39 6.97 -7.98
C ASN A 86 -30.53 7.28 -9.24
N PHE A 87 -29.36 6.67 -9.32
CA PHE A 87 -28.58 6.60 -10.55
C PHE A 87 -28.91 5.31 -11.31
N GLY A 88 -28.77 5.34 -12.63
CA GLY A 88 -28.90 4.14 -13.46
C GLY A 88 -27.89 3.06 -13.04
N LEU A 89 -28.32 1.79 -13.06
CA LEU A 89 -27.50 0.64 -12.64
C LEU A 89 -26.15 0.59 -13.38
N ASN A 90 -26.11 0.94 -14.67
CA ASN A 90 -24.88 0.99 -15.44
C ASN A 90 -23.87 2.02 -14.91
N THR A 91 -24.35 3.18 -14.46
CA THR A 91 -23.51 4.21 -13.85
C THR A 91 -22.98 3.73 -12.50
N LYS A 92 -23.82 3.10 -11.68
CA LYS A 92 -23.41 2.51 -10.40
C LYS A 92 -22.32 1.45 -10.60
N LYS A 93 -22.49 0.55 -11.58
CA LYS A 93 -21.49 -0.47 -11.94
C LYS A 93 -20.17 0.15 -12.38
N LYS A 94 -20.19 1.18 -13.23
CA LYS A 94 -18.96 1.90 -13.65
C LYS A 94 -18.26 2.58 -12.48
N THR A 95 -19.01 3.24 -11.61
CA THR A 95 -18.47 3.88 -10.40
C THR A 95 -17.82 2.86 -9.48
N LEU A 96 -18.50 1.73 -9.23
CA LEU A 96 -17.97 0.63 -8.43
C LEU A 96 -16.69 0.04 -9.03
N ALA A 97 -16.71 -0.20 -10.35
CA ALA A 97 -15.55 -0.66 -11.10
C ALA A 97 -14.39 0.33 -10.99
N CYS A 98 -14.60 1.65 -11.07
CA CYS A 98 -13.51 2.62 -10.87
C CYS A 98 -12.87 2.54 -9.48
N TYR A 99 -13.64 2.28 -8.43
CA TYR A 99 -13.09 2.10 -7.07
C TYR A 99 -12.34 0.78 -6.92
N ASN A 100 -12.86 -0.32 -7.45
CA ASN A 100 -12.24 -1.65 -7.36
C ASN A 100 -11.01 -1.77 -8.27
N PHE A 101 -11.09 -1.23 -9.49
CA PHE A 101 -10.05 -1.32 -10.52
C PHE A 101 -8.77 -0.56 -10.11
N LEU A 102 -8.88 0.54 -9.38
CA LEU A 102 -7.69 1.29 -8.94
C LEU A 102 -6.91 0.56 -7.84
N SER A 103 -7.58 -0.20 -6.97
CA SER A 103 -6.92 -0.94 -5.89
C SER A 103 -6.37 -2.29 -6.32
N LEU A 104 -7.08 -2.99 -7.20
CA LEU A 104 -6.79 -4.39 -7.53
C LEU A 104 -5.95 -4.56 -8.80
N HIS A 105 -6.20 -3.73 -9.82
CA HIS A 105 -5.54 -3.89 -11.12
C HIS A 105 -4.07 -3.41 -11.12
N LEU A 106 -3.76 -2.37 -10.33
CA LEU A 106 -2.38 -1.95 -10.08
C LEU A 106 -1.58 -3.01 -9.31
N TRP A 107 -2.27 -3.85 -8.52
CA TRP A 107 -1.65 -4.95 -7.76
C TRP A 107 -1.46 -6.21 -8.62
N LEU A 108 -2.45 -6.58 -9.44
CA LEU A 108 -2.31 -7.66 -10.45
C LEU A 108 -1.13 -7.40 -11.40
N ARG A 109 -0.93 -6.14 -11.80
CA ARG A 109 0.22 -5.72 -12.63
C ARG A 109 1.57 -5.84 -11.91
N SER A 110 1.57 -5.76 -10.58
CA SER A 110 2.79 -5.93 -9.76
C SER A 110 3.08 -7.40 -9.41
N MET A 111 2.09 -8.30 -9.56
CA MET A 111 2.23 -9.72 -9.25
C MET A 111 1.67 -10.61 -10.38
N ASP A 112 2.49 -10.94 -11.36
CA ASP A 112 2.30 -12.11 -12.24
C ASP A 112 2.46 -13.46 -11.48
N LEU A 113 2.32 -13.49 -10.14
CA LEU A 113 2.76 -14.61 -9.29
C LEU A 113 1.76 -15.12 -8.24
N PHE A 114 0.50 -14.65 -8.20
CA PHE A 114 -0.47 -15.13 -7.20
C PHE A 114 -1.79 -15.62 -7.81
N GLN A 115 -2.02 -16.93 -7.77
CA GLN A 115 -3.30 -17.57 -8.15
C GLN A 115 -4.32 -17.61 -6.99
N ASP A 116 -3.87 -17.46 -5.74
CA ASP A 116 -4.68 -17.77 -4.54
C ASP A 116 -5.56 -16.59 -4.05
N GLY A 117 -5.18 -15.34 -4.35
CA GLY A 117 -5.94 -14.14 -3.94
C GLY A 117 -7.24 -13.90 -4.74
N THR A 118 -7.40 -14.59 -5.86
CA THR A 118 -8.53 -14.40 -6.79
C THR A 118 -9.89 -14.73 -6.17
N LYS A 119 -9.92 -15.65 -5.19
CA LYS A 119 -11.17 -16.06 -4.51
C LYS A 119 -11.73 -14.95 -3.62
N GLU A 120 -10.89 -14.28 -2.85
CA GLU A 120 -11.33 -13.21 -1.94
C GLU A 120 -11.86 -11.99 -2.70
N ASP A 121 -11.28 -11.68 -3.87
CA ASP A 121 -11.75 -10.62 -4.75
C ASP A 121 -13.10 -10.95 -5.38
N THR A 122 -13.26 -12.19 -5.87
CA THR A 122 -14.53 -12.66 -6.44
C THR A 122 -15.64 -12.63 -5.38
N ASP A 123 -15.33 -13.02 -4.15
CA ASP A 123 -16.26 -12.95 -3.02
C ASP A 123 -16.63 -11.50 -2.68
N PHE A 124 -15.69 -10.56 -2.78
CA PHE A 124 -15.96 -9.15 -2.55
C PHE A 124 -16.85 -8.55 -3.64
N GLU A 125 -16.59 -8.83 -4.92
CA GLU A 125 -17.44 -8.39 -6.03
C GLU A 125 -18.87 -8.92 -5.86
N MET A 126 -19.03 -10.23 -5.63
CA MET A 126 -20.34 -10.84 -5.36
C MET A 126 -21.05 -10.22 -4.15
N TRP A 127 -20.31 -9.87 -3.09
CA TRP A 127 -20.87 -9.22 -1.90
C TRP A 127 -21.36 -7.79 -2.20
N THR A 128 -20.59 -7.00 -2.95
CA THR A 128 -20.97 -5.62 -3.33
C THR A 128 -22.21 -5.59 -4.24
N GLU A 129 -22.33 -6.52 -5.18
CA GLU A 129 -23.50 -6.63 -6.06
C GLU A 129 -24.78 -6.93 -5.26
N LYS A 130 -24.73 -7.85 -4.28
CA LYS A 130 -25.86 -8.15 -3.38
C LYS A 130 -26.34 -6.94 -2.58
N LYS A 131 -25.44 -6.01 -2.24
CA LYS A 131 -25.76 -4.78 -1.48
C LYS A 131 -26.29 -3.64 -2.35
N THR A 132 -25.98 -3.67 -3.65
CA THR A 132 -26.37 -2.61 -4.60
C THR A 132 -27.74 -2.88 -5.24
N ASN A 133 -28.16 -4.16 -5.31
CA ASN A 133 -29.46 -4.60 -5.86
C ASN A 133 -30.59 -4.67 -4.81
N LYS A 134 -30.41 -4.13 -3.61
CA LYS A 134 -31.43 -3.96 -2.56
C LYS A 134 -31.75 -2.49 -2.38
#